data_AF-A0A7R8XIT3-F1
#
_entry.id   AF-A0A7R8XIT3-F1
#
_cell.length_a   1.000
_cell.length_b   1.000
_cell.length_c   1.000
_cell.angle_alpha   90.00
_cell.angle_beta   90.00
_cell.angle_gamma   90.00
#
_symmetry.space_group_name_H-M   'P 1'
#
loop_
_entity.id
_entity.type
_entity.pdbx_description
1 polymer ?
#
loop_
_entity_poly.entity_id
_entity_poly.type
_entity_poly.pdbx_seq_one_letter_code
_entity_poly.pdbx_strand_id
1 'polypeptide(L)'
;MLFLVVNVSAEVVFREDWDHVPDYPKWNPNFLHTEVVLDITSRCRLTYQVTTPIGNGLIWSRDAVTIAYWNKEGDATYLAFSSTSWPALPPSNRYVRCEPQLDLDTGLHNGRIRLLRSQSNLEP
;
A
#
# COMPACT_ATOMS: atom_id res chain seq x y z
N MET A 1 -8.22 -12.13 -4.89
CA MET A 1 -6.96 -11.94 -4.15
C MET A 1 -5.87 -12.73 -4.85
N LEU A 2 -4.77 -12.07 -5.24
CA LEU A 2 -3.62 -12.70 -5.87
C LEU A 2 -2.53 -12.87 -4.81
N PHE A 3 -1.90 -14.03 -4.75
CA PHE A 3 -0.76 -14.29 -3.86
C PHE A 3 0.50 -14.43 -4.71
N LEU A 4 1.58 -13.78 -4.30
CA LEU A 4 2.89 -13.89 -4.91
C LEU A 4 3.88 -14.39 -3.87
N VAL A 5 4.65 -15.42 -4.21
CA VAL A 5 5.77 -15.92 -3.41
C VAL A 5 7.05 -15.56 -4.14
N VAL A 6 7.98 -14.92 -3.44
CA VAL A 6 9.26 -14.46 -3.99
C VAL A 6 10.42 -15.11 -3.23
N ASN A 7 11.53 -15.34 -3.92
CA ASN A 7 12.74 -15.92 -3.33
C ASN A 7 13.65 -14.85 -2.70
N VAL A 8 13.09 -14.08 -1.77
CA VAL A 8 13.78 -13.04 -0.99
C VAL A 8 13.20 -12.99 0.42
N SER A 9 13.94 -12.45 1.40
CA SER A 9 13.42 -12.37 2.77
C SER A 9 12.28 -11.35 2.89
N ALA A 10 11.34 -11.62 3.79
CA ALA A 10 10.23 -10.70 4.05
C ALA A 10 10.69 -9.31 4.50
N GLU A 11 11.82 -9.23 5.21
CA GLU A 11 12.41 -7.97 5.64
C GLU A 11 12.91 -7.13 4.45
N VAL A 12 13.55 -7.76 3.46
CA VAL A 12 14.00 -7.05 2.25
C VAL A 12 12.79 -6.51 1.49
N VAL A 13 11.75 -7.31 1.30
CA VAL A 13 10.51 -6.85 0.64
C VAL A 13 9.89 -5.69 1.40
N PHE A 14 9.77 -5.80 2.72
CA PHE A 14 9.21 -4.73 3.55
C PHE A 14 10.03 -3.44 3.45
N ARG A 15 11.36 -3.52 3.49
CA ARG A 15 12.21 -2.33 3.41
C ARG A 15 12.15 -1.66 2.04
N GLU A 16 12.13 -2.43 0.96
CA GLU A 16 11.92 -1.85 -0.38
C GLU A 16 10.55 -1.16 -0.48
N ASP A 17 9.51 -1.74 0.13
CA ASP A 17 8.16 -1.19 0.09
C ASP A 17 7.99 0.02 1.03
N TRP A 18 8.61 -0.01 2.20
CA TRP A 18 8.48 1.05 3.20
C TRP A 18 9.53 2.14 3.02
N ASP A 19 10.81 1.82 3.01
CA ASP A 19 11.89 2.81 3.04
C ASP A 19 12.04 3.54 1.69
N HIS A 20 11.71 2.86 0.59
CA HIS A 20 11.98 3.33 -0.78
C HIS A 20 10.71 3.71 -1.56
N VAL A 21 9.64 4.14 -0.88
CA VAL A 21 8.40 4.62 -1.54
C VAL A 21 8.66 5.62 -2.68
N PRO A 22 9.50 6.67 -2.51
CA PRO A 22 9.75 7.65 -3.59
C PRO A 22 10.44 7.07 -4.83
N ASP A 23 11.05 5.89 -4.68
CA ASP A 23 11.81 5.22 -5.73
C ASP A 23 10.96 4.23 -6.53
N TYR A 24 9.68 4.02 -6.18
CA TYR A 24 8.78 3.15 -6.93
C TYR A 24 8.79 3.43 -8.45
N PRO A 25 8.71 4.68 -8.95
CA PRO A 25 8.68 4.93 -10.39
C PRO A 25 9.96 4.51 -11.13
N LYS A 26 11.07 4.28 -10.42
CA LYS A 26 12.34 3.84 -11.03
C LYS A 26 12.25 2.40 -11.56
N TRP A 27 11.41 1.57 -10.96
CA TRP A 27 11.30 0.14 -11.30
C TRP A 27 9.86 -0.32 -11.57
N ASN A 28 8.86 0.38 -11.05
CA ASN A 28 7.46 0.06 -11.22
C ASN A 28 6.81 1.03 -12.23
N PRO A 29 6.59 0.60 -13.48
CA PRO A 29 6.03 1.46 -14.52
C PRO A 29 4.56 1.83 -14.28
N ASN A 30 3.90 1.29 -13.24
CA ASN A 30 2.53 1.67 -12.90
C ASN A 30 2.42 2.99 -12.15
N PHE A 31 3.55 3.55 -11.67
CA PHE A 31 3.59 4.82 -10.96
C PHE A 31 4.30 5.88 -11.78
N LEU A 32 3.68 7.06 -11.87
CA LEU A 32 4.30 8.28 -12.39
C LEU A 32 5.09 9.01 -11.31
N HIS A 33 4.56 9.02 -10.09
CA HIS A 33 5.14 9.75 -8.98
C HIS A 33 4.70 9.10 -7.66
N THR A 34 5.61 9.06 -6.70
CA THR A 34 5.33 8.65 -5.32
C THR A 34 6.18 9.48 -4.38
N GLU A 35 5.66 9.76 -3.20
CA GLU A 35 6.39 10.45 -2.15
C GLU A 35 5.86 10.09 -0.76
N VAL A 36 6.74 10.21 0.24
CA VAL A 36 6.35 10.26 1.65
C VAL A 36 6.12 11.73 1.99
N VAL A 37 4.87 12.07 2.26
CA VAL A 37 4.46 13.45 2.56
C VAL A 37 4.81 13.82 4.00
N LEU A 38 4.60 12.87 4.93
CA LEU A 38 4.84 13.06 6.36
C LEU A 38 5.00 11.71 7.05
N ASP A 39 6.09 11.52 7.77
CA ASP A 39 6.16 10.46 8.79
C ASP A 39 5.42 10.94 10.05
N ILE A 40 4.35 10.23 10.42
CA ILE A 40 3.52 10.54 11.61
C ILE A 40 4.12 9.87 12.83
N THR A 41 4.55 8.61 12.69
CA THR A 41 5.31 7.84 13.67
C THR A 41 6.31 6.94 12.94
N SER A 42 7.14 6.18 13.67
CA SER A 42 8.01 5.16 13.06
C SER A 42 7.24 4.04 12.32
N ARG A 43 5.93 3.91 12.56
CA ARG A 43 5.07 2.89 11.95
C ARG A 43 3.94 3.43 11.10
N CYS A 44 3.79 4.74 11.02
CA CYS A 44 2.65 5.39 10.38
C CYS A 44 3.13 6.57 9.56
N ARG A 45 2.72 6.67 8.31
CA ARG A 45 3.06 7.80 7.45
C ARG A 45 1.94 8.14 6.49
N LEU A 46 2.00 9.36 5.99
CA LEU A 46 1.19 9.87 4.90
C LEU A 46 1.99 9.74 3.60
N THR A 47 1.38 9.18 2.58
CA THR A 47 1.98 9.05 1.24
C THR A 47 1.08 9.68 0.18
N TYR A 48 1.71 10.17 -0.87
CA TYR A 48 1.06 10.61 -2.09
C TYR A 48 1.57 9.80 -3.26
N GLN A 49 0.67 9.31 -4.10
CA GLN A 49 1.01 8.45 -5.22
C GLN A 49 0.17 8.83 -6.44
N VAL A 50 0.80 8.78 -7.61
CA VAL A 50 0.17 9.02 -8.91
C VAL A 50 0.45 7.85 -9.82
N THR A 51 -0.60 7.26 -10.39
CA THR A 51 -0.48 6.11 -11.29
C THR A 51 -0.37 6.54 -12.75
N THR A 52 0.30 5.70 -13.56
CA THR A 52 0.24 5.82 -15.02
C THR A 52 -1.17 5.50 -15.53
N PRO A 53 -1.58 6.03 -16.69
CA PRO A 53 -2.80 5.59 -17.34
C PRO A 53 -2.69 4.12 -17.74
N ILE A 54 -3.82 3.40 -17.72
CA ILE A 54 -3.88 1.95 -17.99
C ILE A 54 -4.74 1.71 -19.25
N GLY A 55 -4.48 0.60 -19.95
CA GLY A 55 -5.29 0.17 -21.10
C GLY A 55 -5.15 1.10 -22.30
N ASN A 56 -3.92 1.52 -22.59
CA ASN A 56 -3.60 2.44 -23.70
C ASN A 56 -4.40 3.77 -23.63
N GLY A 57 -4.56 4.31 -22.42
CA GLY A 57 -5.26 5.57 -22.18
C GLY A 57 -6.76 5.46 -21.91
N LEU A 58 -7.32 4.25 -21.91
CA LEU A 58 -8.73 4.04 -21.58
C LEU A 58 -9.04 4.41 -20.11
N ILE A 59 -8.09 4.13 -19.22
CA ILE A 59 -8.18 4.47 -17.79
C ILE A 59 -7.17 5.58 -17.51
N TRP A 60 -7.69 6.75 -17.12
CA TRP A 60 -6.86 7.92 -16.82
C TRP A 60 -6.03 7.72 -15.54
N SER A 61 -4.92 8.46 -15.45
CA SER A 61 -4.09 8.54 -14.25
C SER A 61 -4.91 8.94 -13.02
N ARG A 62 -4.57 8.32 -11.89
CA ARG A 62 -5.19 8.58 -10.61
C ARG A 62 -4.16 9.03 -9.61
N ASP A 63 -4.55 9.97 -8.74
CA ASP A 63 -3.78 10.30 -7.56
C ASP A 63 -4.45 9.75 -6.30
N ALA A 64 -3.65 9.41 -5.29
CA ALA A 64 -4.15 8.93 -4.01
C ALA A 64 -3.34 9.54 -2.87
N VAL A 65 -4.04 9.99 -1.84
CA VAL A 65 -3.46 10.41 -0.56
C VAL A 65 -3.83 9.34 0.45
N THR A 66 -2.83 8.66 1.01
CA THR A 66 -3.05 7.48 1.85
C THR A 66 -2.28 7.57 3.16
N ILE A 67 -2.86 7.04 4.22
CA ILE A 67 -2.13 6.70 5.44
C ILE A 67 -1.66 5.26 5.28
N ALA A 68 -0.36 5.05 5.43
CA ALA A 68 0.29 3.76 5.47
C ALA A 68 0.64 3.42 6.92
N TYR A 69 0.29 2.22 7.37
CA TYR A 69 0.64 1.71 8.69
C TYR A 69 1.24 0.32 8.58
N TRP A 70 2.32 0.05 9.32
CA TRP A 70 2.87 -1.28 9.43
C TRP A 70 2.92 -1.80 10.87
N ASN A 71 2.81 -3.11 10.99
CA ASN A 71 3.02 -3.81 12.25
C ASN A 71 3.76 -5.13 12.01
N LYS A 72 4.39 -5.65 13.06
CA LYS A 72 5.00 -6.97 13.07
C LYS A 72 4.38 -7.81 14.18
N GLU A 73 3.91 -9.00 13.83
CA GLU A 73 3.36 -9.97 14.77
C GLU A 73 4.02 -11.33 14.53
N GLY A 74 4.83 -11.78 15.49
CA GLY A 74 5.70 -12.93 15.30
C GLY A 74 6.66 -12.73 14.12
N ASP A 75 6.67 -13.68 13.19
CA ASP A 75 7.53 -13.67 12.00
C ASP A 75 6.90 -12.95 10.80
N ALA A 76 5.68 -12.42 10.95
CA ALA A 76 4.95 -11.77 9.89
C ALA A 76 4.97 -10.24 10.04
N THR A 77 5.20 -9.55 8.93
CA THR A 77 5.11 -8.09 8.82
C THR A 77 3.92 -7.74 7.95
N TYR A 78 3.09 -6.82 8.43
CA TYR A 78 1.88 -6.35 7.76
C TYR A 78 2.07 -4.90 7.38
N LEU A 79 1.65 -4.55 6.17
CA LEU A 79 1.55 -3.19 5.69
C LEU A 79 0.12 -2.97 5.18
N ALA A 80 -0.54 -1.94 5.70
CA ALA A 80 -1.90 -1.58 5.34
C ALA A 80 -1.94 -0.12 4.91
N PHE A 81 -2.80 0.17 3.95
CA PHE A 81 -3.05 1.51 3.45
C PHE A 81 -4.54 1.80 3.47
N SER A 82 -4.87 3.05 3.78
CA SER A 82 -6.22 3.57 3.61
C SER A 82 -6.16 5.00 3.11
N SER A 83 -7.14 5.38 2.30
CA SER A 83 -7.30 6.76 1.86
C SER A 83 -7.49 7.71 3.02
N THR A 84 -6.98 8.92 2.87
CA THR A 84 -7.26 10.04 3.77
C THR A 84 -7.31 11.35 2.98
N SER A 85 -7.76 12.41 3.64
CA SER A 85 -7.64 13.77 3.11
C SER A 85 -6.44 14.48 3.75
N TRP A 86 -5.78 15.35 2.98
CA TRP A 86 -4.69 16.19 3.46
C TRP A 86 -4.80 17.59 2.86
N PRO A 87 -4.88 18.67 3.67
CA PRO A 87 -5.15 20.02 3.15
C PRO A 87 -4.12 20.54 2.14
N ALA A 88 -2.85 20.12 2.25
CA ALA A 88 -1.81 20.52 1.32
C ALA A 88 -1.86 19.76 -0.04
N LEU A 89 -2.66 18.69 -0.12
CA LEU A 89 -2.84 17.86 -1.32
C LEU A 89 -4.33 17.70 -1.68
N PRO A 90 -5.03 18.83 -1.95
CA PRO A 90 -6.44 18.78 -2.34
C PRO A 90 -6.58 18.08 -3.70
N PRO A 91 -7.77 17.53 -4.02
CA PRO A 91 -8.06 17.06 -5.38
C PRO A 91 -7.80 18.17 -6.41
N SER A 92 -7.23 17.79 -7.56
CA SER A 92 -6.95 18.73 -8.66
C SER A 92 -7.57 18.22 -9.95
N ASN A 93 -7.62 19.08 -10.98
CA ASN A 93 -8.07 18.67 -12.32
C ASN A 93 -7.00 17.91 -13.12
N ARG A 94 -5.80 17.71 -12.56
CA ARG A 94 -4.70 17.00 -13.23
C ARG A 94 -4.89 15.48 -13.20
N TYR A 95 -5.43 14.96 -12.11
CA TYR A 95 -5.61 13.53 -11.87
C TYR A 95 -6.98 13.26 -11.24
N VAL A 96 -7.53 12.08 -11.52
CA VAL A 96 -8.74 11.63 -10.83
C VAL A 96 -8.35 11.12 -9.45
N ARG A 97 -8.88 11.71 -8.36
CA ARG A 97 -8.64 11.24 -7.00
C ARG A 97 -9.21 9.84 -6.81
N CYS A 98 -8.34 8.90 -6.50
CA CYS A 98 -8.71 7.55 -6.09
C CYS A 98 -8.73 7.47 -4.57
N GLU A 99 -9.68 6.68 -4.07
CA GLU A 99 -9.80 6.37 -2.65
C GLU A 99 -9.63 4.86 -2.42
N PRO A 100 -8.40 4.33 -2.39
CA PRO A 100 -8.14 2.98 -1.90
C PRO A 100 -8.81 2.74 -0.53
N GLN A 101 -9.71 1.77 -0.50
CA GLN A 101 -10.37 1.34 0.72
C GLN A 101 -9.73 0.05 1.22
N LEU A 102 -9.47 -0.03 2.52
CA LEU A 102 -9.17 -1.31 3.14
C LEU A 102 -10.45 -2.14 3.09
N ASP A 103 -10.44 -3.23 2.33
CA ASP A 103 -11.57 -4.16 2.31
C ASP A 103 -11.69 -4.82 3.69
N LEU A 104 -12.71 -4.44 4.45
CA LEU A 104 -12.98 -4.96 5.78
C LEU A 104 -13.83 -6.25 5.73
N ASP A 105 -14.39 -6.60 4.56
CA ASP A 105 -15.29 -7.75 4.40
C ASP A 105 -14.54 -9.09 4.36
N THR A 106 -13.20 -9.09 4.44
CA THR A 106 -12.40 -10.29 4.69
C THR A 106 -12.41 -10.76 6.16
N GLY A 107 -13.47 -10.49 6.92
CA GLY A 107 -13.70 -11.10 8.25
C GLY A 107 -13.37 -10.24 9.46
N LEU A 108 -13.66 -8.94 9.41
CA LEU A 108 -13.54 -8.03 10.56
C LEU A 108 -14.88 -7.90 11.31
N HIS A 109 -15.14 -8.79 12.28
CA HIS A 109 -15.98 -8.43 13.41
C HIS A 109 -15.09 -7.82 14.52
N ASN A 110 -15.36 -6.56 14.87
CA ASN A 110 -14.82 -5.82 16.03
C ASN A 110 -13.40 -5.25 15.92
N GLY A 111 -13.04 -4.60 14.80
CA GLY A 111 -11.90 -3.66 14.79
C GLY A 111 -10.53 -4.27 15.12
N ARG A 112 -10.38 -5.59 14.90
CA ARG A 112 -9.10 -6.31 15.00
C ARG A 112 -8.81 -6.97 13.66
N ILE A 113 -7.68 -6.61 13.07
CA ILE A 113 -7.13 -7.25 11.86
C ILE A 113 -7.05 -8.76 12.12
N ARG A 114 -7.94 -9.55 11.49
CA ARG A 114 -7.90 -11.01 11.59
C ARG A 114 -7.01 -11.57 10.47
N LEU A 115 -5.88 -12.05 10.95
CA LEU A 115 -4.86 -12.86 10.30
C LEU A 115 -5.45 -14.05 9.53
N LEU A 116 -5.17 -14.14 8.23
CA LEU A 116 -5.21 -15.43 7.53
C LEU A 116 -3.83 -16.08 7.66
N ARG A 117 -3.68 -16.95 8.66
CA ARG A 117 -2.59 -17.94 8.67
C ARG A 117 -2.72 -18.80 7.41
N SER A 118 -1.69 -18.78 6.56
CA SER A 118 -1.43 -19.92 5.68
C SER A 118 -1.18 -21.13 6.56
N GLN A 119 -2.14 -22.05 6.66
CA GLN A 119 -1.86 -23.39 7.13
C GLN A 119 -1.06 -24.11 6.04
N SER A 120 0.26 -23.98 6.08
CA SER A 120 1.15 -25.01 5.57
C SER A 120 1.73 -25.72 6.78
N ASN A 121 1.49 -27.03 6.83
CA ASN A 121 2.10 -28.06 7.69
C ASN A 121 1.15 -28.69 8.72
N LEU A 122 0.33 -29.63 8.25
CA LEU A 122 0.19 -30.95 8.86
C LEU A 122 0.36 -31.94 7.71
N GLU A 123 1.47 -32.65 7.68
CA GLU A 123 1.63 -34.11 7.86
C GLU A 123 3.15 -34.35 8.07
N PRO A 124 3.58 -35.39 8.80
CA PRO A 124 3.12 -36.78 8.69
C PRO A 124 2.17 -37.26 9.79
#